data_AF-A0A0F5FHM0-F1
#
_entry.id   AF-A0A0F5FHM0-F1
#
_cell.length_a   1.000
_cell.length_b   1.000
_cell.length_c   1.000
_cell.angle_alpha   90.00
_cell.angle_beta   90.00
_cell.angle_gamma   90.00
#
_symmetry.space_group_name_H-M   'P 1'
#
loop_
_entity.id
_entity.type
_entity.pdbx_description
1 polymer ?
#
loop_
_entity_poly.entity_id
_entity_poly.type
_entity_poly.pdbx_seq_one_letter_code
_entity_poly.pdbx_strand_id
1 'polypeptide(L)' 'MTDPYLDQRLARLEAIQADHASRIGRLEAGAHNPPPMREEGNPWPRIGLIALAILAAIWLLDELPGPPIWDRLF' A
#
# COMPACT_ATOMS: atom_id res chain seq x y z
N MET A 1 -4.48 9.90 -57.96
CA MET A 1 -3.21 10.40 -57.39
C MET A 1 -3.49 10.62 -55.91
N THR A 2 -3.02 9.71 -55.06
CA THR A 2 -3.08 9.87 -53.60
C THR A 2 -2.23 11.06 -53.21
N ASP A 3 -2.78 11.90 -52.34
CA ASP A 3 -2.10 13.10 -51.86
C ASP A 3 -0.96 12.67 -50.92
N PRO A 4 0.31 12.93 -51.26
CA PRO A 4 1.46 12.48 -50.47
C PRO A 4 1.42 13.02 -49.03
N TYR A 5 0.68 14.12 -48.79
CA TYR A 5 0.46 14.66 -47.46
C TYR A 5 -0.46 13.78 -46.60
N LEU A 6 -1.47 13.14 -47.20
CA LEU A 6 -2.37 12.23 -46.49
C LEU A 6 -1.64 10.93 -46.11
N ASP A 7 -0.82 10.39 -47.01
CA ASP A 7 -0.04 9.19 -46.75
C ASP A 7 0.96 9.40 -45.59
N GLN A 8 1.59 10.58 -45.52
CA GLN A 8 2.51 10.92 -44.43
C GLN A 8 1.78 11.08 -43.08
N ARG A 9 0.57 11.63 -43.08
CA ARG A 9 -0.25 11.74 -41.87
C ARG A 9 -0.76 10.38 -41.41
N LEU A 10 -1.15 9.51 -42.33
CA LEU A 10 -1.54 8.12 -42.05
C LEU A 10 -0.39 7.35 -41.42
N ALA A 11 0.81 7.40 -42.01
CA ALA A 11 1.99 6.74 -41.45
C ALA A 11 2.33 7.23 -40.03
N ARG A 12 2.17 8.53 -39.76
CA ARG A 12 2.35 9.07 -38.39
C ARG A 12 1.28 8.55 -37.42
N LEU A 13 0.02 8.44 -37.86
CA LEU A 13 -1.05 7.92 -37.01
C LEU A 13 -0.85 6.42 -36.70
N GLU A 14 -0.44 5.64 -37.69
CA GLU A 14 -0.12 4.22 -37.53
C GLU A 14 1.04 4.01 -36.55
N ALA A 15 2.09 4.84 -36.64
CA ALA A 15 3.21 4.79 -35.70
C ALA A 15 2.77 5.10 -34.25
N ILE A 16 1.89 6.09 -34.06
CA ILE A 16 1.33 6.42 -32.74
C ILE A 16 0.47 5.27 -32.22
N GLN A 17 -0.35 4.64 -33.07
CA GLN A 17 -1.18 3.50 -32.67
C GLN A 17 -0.34 2.29 -32.26
N ALA A 18 0.73 1.99 -33.00
CA ALA A 18 1.65 0.91 -32.68
C ALA A 18 2.37 1.14 -31.34
N ASP A 19 2.81 2.37 -31.07
CA ASP A 19 3.42 2.73 -29.78
C ASP A 19 2.43 2.52 -28.62
N HIS A 20 1.20 3.01 -28.77
CA HIS A 20 0.16 2.87 -27.74
C HIS A 20 -0.19 1.40 -27.50
N ALA A 21 -0.35 0.58 -28.55
CA ALA A 21 -0.61 -0.84 -28.42
C ALA A 21 0.54 -1.57 -27.67
N SER A 22 1.79 -1.21 -27.95
CA SER A 22 2.95 -1.79 -27.26
C SER A 22 3.01 -1.43 -25.77
N ARG A 23 2.54 -0.24 -25.40
CA ARG A 23 2.49 0.22 -24.00
C ARG A 23 1.38 -0.48 -23.23
N ILE A 24 0.21 -0.64 -23.84
CA ILE A 24 -0.90 -1.38 -23.25
C ILE A 24 -0.50 -2.84 -23.01
N GLY A 25 0.08 -3.51 -24.00
CA GLY A 25 0.52 -4.91 -23.84
C GLY A 25 1.56 -5.11 -22.72
N ARG A 26 2.48 -4.14 -22.52
CA ARG A 26 3.42 -4.18 -21.39
C ARG A 26 2.75 -3.96 -20.04
N LEU A 27 1.75 -3.07 -19.97
CA LEU A 27 0.98 -2.83 -18.75
C LEU A 27 0.11 -4.04 -18.40
N GLU A 28 -0.52 -4.67 -19.38
CA GLU A 28 -1.31 -5.90 -19.19
C GLU A 28 -0.44 -7.07 -18.74
N ALA A 29 0.75 -7.24 -19.33
CA ALA A 29 1.73 -8.25 -18.92
C ALA A 29 2.27 -8.00 -17.50
N GLY A 30 2.50 -6.73 -17.14
CA GLY A 30 2.90 -6.35 -15.77
C GLY A 30 1.77 -6.48 -14.75
N ALA A 31 0.51 -6.29 -15.17
CA ALA A 31 -0.66 -6.47 -14.33
C ALA A 31 -0.98 -7.95 -14.03
N HIS A 32 -0.67 -8.86 -14.96
CA HIS A 32 -0.88 -10.30 -14.79
C HIS A 32 0.15 -10.98 -13.87
N ASN A 33 1.31 -10.36 -13.68
CA ASN A 33 2.33 -10.82 -12.73
C ASN A 33 2.63 -9.69 -11.72
N PRO A 34 1.72 -9.42 -10.77
CA PRO A 34 2.04 -8.52 -9.69
C PRO A 34 3.29 -9.06 -8.97
N PRO A 35 4.28 -8.20 -8.63
CA PRO A 35 5.41 -8.63 -7.82
C PRO A 35 4.88 -9.27 -6.53
N PRO A 36 5.55 -10.31 -5.98
CA PRO A 36 5.11 -10.91 -4.73
C PRO A 36 5.03 -9.80 -3.68
N MET A 37 3.81 -9.46 -3.29
CA MET A 37 3.53 -8.47 -2.28
C MET A 37 4.14 -9.04 -1.00
N ARG A 38 5.28 -8.50 -0.56
CA ARG A 38 5.81 -8.82 0.76
C ARG A 38 4.73 -8.39 1.74
N GLU A 39 4.05 -9.36 2.34
CA GLU A 39 3.15 -9.12 3.47
C GLU A 39 3.99 -8.64 4.64
N GLU A 40 4.35 -7.36 4.61
CA GLU A 40 4.87 -6.65 5.74
C GLU A 40 3.67 -6.41 6.65
N GLY A 41 3.34 -7.45 7.43
CA GLY A 41 2.14 -7.50 8.25
C GLY A 41 2.04 -6.24 9.10
N ASN A 42 0.92 -5.53 8.93
CA ASN A 42 0.66 -4.26 9.62
C ASN A 42 0.85 -4.44 11.14
N PRO A 43 1.80 -3.74 11.80
CA PRO A 43 2.05 -3.88 13.23
C PRO A 43 1.03 -3.13 14.11
N TRP A 44 0.22 -2.23 13.53
CA TRP A 44 -0.74 -1.40 14.27
C TRP A 44 -1.72 -2.19 15.16
N PRO A 45 -2.26 -3.34 14.77
CA PRO A 45 -3.12 -4.15 15.64
C PRO A 45 -2.38 -4.66 16.88
N ARG A 46 -1.11 -5.06 16.73
CA ARG A 46 -0.27 -5.52 17.86
C ARG A 46 0.01 -4.38 18.83
N ILE A 47 0.34 -3.20 18.30
CA ILE A 47 0.57 -1.98 19.09
C ILE A 47 -0.69 -1.60 19.87
N GLY A 48 -1.86 -1.62 19.22
CA GLY A 48 -3.14 -1.35 19.87
C GLY A 48 -3.44 -2.34 21.00
N LEU A 49 -3.15 -3.63 20.80
CA LEU A 49 -3.36 -4.68 21.81
C LEU A 49 -2.44 -4.50 23.03
N ILE A 50 -1.18 -4.12 22.80
CA ILE A 50 -0.23 -3.79 23.88
C ILE A 50 -0.70 -2.56 24.67
N ALA A 51 -1.12 -1.50 23.99
CA ALA A 51 -1.62 -0.29 24.65
C ALA A 51 -2.86 -0.57 25.51
N LEU A 52 -3.78 -1.41 25.01
CA LEU A 52 -4.98 -1.80 25.73
C LEU A 52 -4.66 -2.65 26.97
N ALA A 53 -3.67 -3.56 26.87
CA ALA A 53 -3.19 -4.35 27.99
C ALA A 53 -2.55 -3.48 29.09
N ILE A 54 -1.76 -2.46 28.71
CA ILE A 54 -1.16 -1.53 29.68
C ILE A 54 -2.25 -0.71 30.38
N LEU A 55 -3.22 -0.20 29.64
CA LEU A 55 -4.32 0.58 30.22
C LEU A 55 -5.14 -0.26 31.21
N ALA A 56 -5.45 -1.50 30.84
CA ALA A 56 -6.16 -2.44 31.72
C ALA A 56 -5.34 -2.78 32.97
N ALA A 57 -4.02 -2.94 32.86
CA ALA A 57 -3.15 -3.20 34.00
C ALA A 57 -3.10 -2.01 34.97
N ILE A 58 -3.04 -0.77 34.46
CA ILE A 58 -3.08 0.44 35.29
C ILE A 58 -4.43 0.53 36.02
N TRP A 59 -5.53 0.30 35.31
CA TRP A 59 -6.87 0.34 35.88
C TRP A 59 -7.07 -0.73 36.98
N LEU A 60 -6.59 -1.95 36.73
CA LEU A 60 -6.65 -3.04 37.71
C LEU A 60 -5.81 -2.77 38.97
N LEU A 61 -4.68 -2.09 38.82
CA LEU A 61 -3.84 -1.69 39.95
C LEU A 61 -4.46 -0.55 40.78
N ASP A 62 -5.30 0.28 40.16
CA ASP A 62 -6.03 1.36 40.84
C ASP A 62 -7.22 0.81 41.67
N GLU A 63 -7.82 -0.29 41.25
CA GLU A 63 -8.93 -0.95 41.98
C GLU A 63 -8.49 -1.88 43.12
N LEU A 64 -7.20 -2.24 43.20
CA LEU A 64 -6.70 -3.06 44.30
C LEU A 64 -6.56 -2.20 45.57
N PRO A 65 -7.20 -2.57 46.70
CA PRO A 65 -7.04 -1.87 47.96
C PRO A 65 -5.61 -2.07 48.47
N GLY A 66 -4.75 -1.11 48.18
CA GLY A 66 -3.34 -1.12 48.54
C GLY A 66 -2.69 0.24 48.28
N PRO A 67 -1.52 0.50 48.89
CA PRO A 67 -0.82 1.77 48.70
C PRO A 67 -0.51 1.97 47.21
N PRO A 68 -0.65 3.21 46.70
CA PRO A 68 -0.48 3.53 45.29
C PRO A 68 0.89 3.08 44.79
N ILE A 69 1.02 2.79 43.49
CA ILE A 69 2.25 2.26 42.87
C ILE A 69 3.51 3.09 43.23
N TRP A 70 3.34 4.40 43.43
CA TRP A 70 4.39 5.32 43.85
C TRP A 70 5.01 4.96 45.21
N ASP A 71 4.26 4.34 46.13
CA ASP A 71 4.76 3.88 47.45
C ASP A 71 5.54 2.56 47.38
N ARG A 72 5.57 1.87 46.24
CA ARG A 72 6.34 0.62 46.07
C ARG A 72 7.69 0.82 45.37
N LEU A 73 7.90 1.99 44.78
CA LEU A 73 9.11 2.37 44.03
C LEU A 73 10.11 3.18 44.87
N PHE A 74 9.67 3.71 46.02
CA PHE A 74 10.49 4.41 47.02
C PHE A 74 10.47 3.63 48.34
#